data_AF-A0A7K2QJ65-F1
#
_entry.id   AF-A0A7K2QJ65-F1
#
_cell.length_a   1.000
_cell.length_b   1.000
_cell.length_c   1.000
_cell.angle_alpha   90.00
_cell.angle_beta   90.00
_cell.angle_gamma   90.00
#
_symmetry.space_group_name_H-M   'P 1'
#
loop_
_entity.id
_entity.type
_entity.pdbx_description
1 polymer ?
#
loop_
_entity_poly.entity_id
_entity_poly.type
_entity_poly.pdbx_seq_one_letter_code
_entity_poly.pdbx_strand_id
1 'polypeptide(L)' 'YTGNGSDIRNTATVSALTADPNRDNNTSRAAGPPGGTVKKPTADLEVGKTTP' A
#
# COMPACT_ATOMS: atom_id res chain seq x y z
N TYR A 1 4.95 -6.65 10.73
CA TYR A 1 3.69 -6.76 9.97
C TYR A 1 3.52 -8.20 9.52
N THR A 2 2.40 -8.86 9.82
CA THR A 2 2.16 -10.28 9.49
C THR A 2 1.12 -10.49 8.38
N GLY A 3 0.50 -9.41 7.90
CA GLY A 3 -0.49 -9.47 6.82
C GLY A 3 0.13 -9.74 5.44
N ASN A 4 -0.71 -10.13 4.49
CA ASN A 4 -0.32 -10.35 3.09
C ASN A 4 -0.60 -9.11 2.20
N GLY A 5 -1.01 -7.98 2.78
CA GLY A 5 -1.30 -6.75 2.06
C GLY A 5 -2.66 -6.69 1.38
N SER A 6 -3.53 -7.70 1.55
CA SER A 6 -4.90 -7.68 0.99
C SER A 6 -5.82 -6.61 1.64
N ASP A 7 -5.43 -6.16 2.83
CA ASP A 7 -6.02 -5.08 3.61
C ASP A 7 -5.55 -3.69 3.15
N ILE A 8 -4.46 -3.61 2.37
CA ILE A 8 -3.96 -2.34 1.83
C ILE A 8 -4.86 -1.91 0.67
N ARG A 9 -5.45 -0.71 0.79
CA ARG A 9 -6.37 -0.12 -0.20
C ARG A 9 -6.05 1.36 -0.41
N ASN A 10 -5.30 1.65 -1.47
CA ASN A 10 -4.95 3.02 -1.84
C ASN A 10 -6.05 3.63 -2.73
N THR A 11 -6.38 4.90 -2.45
CA THR A 11 -7.35 5.68 -3.21
C THR A 11 -6.73 7.04 -3.50
N ALA A 12 -6.78 7.48 -4.76
CA ALA A 12 -6.34 8.81 -5.16
C ALA A 12 -7.55 9.67 -5.53
N THR A 13 -7.55 10.92 -5.09
CA THR A 13 -8.56 11.92 -5.46
C THR A 13 -7.87 13.16 -6.00
N VAL A 14 -8.37 13.71 -7.10
CA VAL A 14 -7.88 14.94 -7.72
C VAL A 14 -8.98 16.01 -7.73
N SER A 15 -8.58 17.28 -7.70
CA SER A 15 -9.48 18.43 -7.82
C SER A 15 -8.88 19.48 -8.74
N ALA A 16 -9.72 20.18 -9.50
CA ALA A 16 -9.34 21.28 -10.38
C ALA A 16 -10.20 22.53 -10.13
N LEU A 17 -9.62 23.71 -10.36
CA LEU A 17 -10.35 24.99 -10.26
C LEU A 17 -11.22 25.25 -11.50
N THR A 18 -10.85 24.68 -12.66
CA THR A 18 -11.64 24.72 -13.88
C THR A 18 -12.80 23.73 -13.81
N ALA A 19 -13.91 24.05 -14.46
CA ALA A 19 -15.09 23.18 -14.49
C ALA A 19 -14.72 21.80 -15.08
N ASP A 20 -15.00 20.76 -14.31
CA ASP A 20 -14.78 19.37 -14.69
C ASP A 20 -16.04 18.79 -15.37
N PRO A 21 -15.95 18.31 -16.62
CA PRO A 21 -17.05 17.66 -17.33
C PRO A 21 -17.56 16.37 -16.67
N ASN A 22 -16.74 15.67 -15.88
CA ASN A 22 -17.13 14.42 -15.25
C ASN A 22 -16.52 14.26 -13.85
N ARG A 23 -17.23 14.74 -12.84
CA ARG A 23 -16.78 14.67 -11.45
C ARG A 23 -16.68 13.25 -10.89
N ASP A 24 -17.36 12.28 -11.49
CA ASP A 24 -17.38 10.89 -11.01
C ASP A 24 -16.04 10.18 -11.24
N ASN A 25 -15.16 10.72 -12.09
CA ASN A 25 -13.84 10.15 -12.36
C ASN A 25 -12.69 10.78 -11.54
N ASN A 26 -12.99 11.74 -10.67
CA ASN A 26 -11.98 12.41 -9.85
C ASN A 26 -11.40 11.53 -8.74
N THR A 27 -12.01 10.38 -8.46
CA THR A 27 -11.57 9.45 -7.43
C THR A 27 -11.35 8.06 -8.03
N SER A 28 -10.17 7.50 -7.80
CA SER A 28 -9.84 6.15 -8.23
C SER A 28 -10.64 5.11 -7.45
N ARG A 29 -10.83 3.92 -8.04
CA ARG A 29 -11.22 2.74 -7.25
C ARG A 29 -10.08 2.38 -6.29
N ALA A 30 -10.42 1.74 -5.17
CA ALA A 30 -9.45 1.24 -4.21
C ALA A 30 -8.52 0.21 -4.86
N ALA A 31 -7.21 0.47 -4.83
CA ALA A 31 -6.18 -0.39 -5.41
C ALA A 31 -5.31 -1.03 -4.32
N GLY A 32 -4.98 -2.32 -4.51
CA GLY A 32 -4.05 -3.03 -3.63
C GLY A 32 -2.58 -2.77 -4.00
N PRO A 33 -1.64 -3.43 -3.30
CA PRO A 33 -0.23 -3.42 -3.66
C PRO A 33 0.00 -3.86 -5.11
N PRO A 34 0.99 -3.29 -5.81
CA PRO A 34 1.43 -3.80 -7.11
C PRO A 34 1.75 -5.31 -7.01
N GLY A 35 1.18 -6.12 -7.90
CA GLY A 35 1.33 -7.58 -7.84
C GLY A 35 0.39 -8.29 -6.85
N GLY A 36 -0.56 -7.57 -6.25
CA GLY A 36 -1.66 -8.14 -5.45
C GLY A 36 -1.37 -8.24 -3.96
N THR A 37 -0.36 -9.01 -3.58
CA THR A 37 0.02 -9.21 -2.16
C THR A 37 1.44 -8.76 -1.90
N VAL A 38 1.71 -8.27 -0.69
CA VAL A 38 3.08 -7.99 -0.28
C VAL A 38 3.82 -9.28 0.06
N LYS A 39 5.14 -9.27 -0.12
CA LYS A 39 5.99 -10.36 0.37
C LYS A 39 5.95 -10.40 1.89
N LYS A 40 6.08 -11.61 2.44
CA LYS A 40 6.32 -11.78 3.88
C LYS A 40 7.61 -11.03 4.25
N PRO A 41 7.65 -10.34 5.40
CA PRO A 41 8.88 -9.73 5.87
C PRO A 41 9.95 -10.79 6.06
N THR A 42 11.16 -10.51 5.56
CA THR A 42 12.37 -11.30 5.78
C THR A 42 13.38 -10.45 6.55
N ALA A 43 14.16 -11.08 7.42
CA ALA A 43 15.26 -10.45 8.12
C ALA A 43 16.48 -11.36 8.03
N ASP A 44 17.62 -10.80 7.66
CA ASP A 44 18.88 -11.53 7.47
C ASP A 44 19.81 -11.40 8.68
N LEU A 45 19.37 -10.72 9.74
CA LEU A 45 20.16 -10.48 10.95
C LEU A 45 19.65 -11.33 12.10
N GLU A 46 20.56 -12.10 12.67
CA GLU A 46 20.38 -12.82 13.93
C GLU A 46 21.35 -12.26 14.97
N VAL A 47 20.86 -12.00 16.19
CA VAL A 47 21.68 -11.52 17.31
C VAL A 47 21.75 -12.61 18.37
N GLY A 48 22.91 -13.25 18.50
CA GLY A 48 23.21 -14.19 19.58
C GLY A 48 23.95 -13.51 20.74
N LYS A 49 23.63 -13.90 21.97
CA LYS A 49 24.40 -13.51 23.17
C LYS A 49 25.36 -14.64 23.52
N THR A 50 26.67 -14.37 23.51
CA THR A 50 27.66 -15.28 24.12
C THR A 50 28.01 -14.78 25.52
N THR A 51 27.92 -15.66 26.51
CA THR A 51 28.41 -15.41 27.88
C THR A 51 29.89 -15.80 27.94
N PRO A 52 30.79 -14.99 28.55
CA PRO A 52 32.18 -15.38 28.76
C PRO A 52 32.34 -16.64 29.60
#